data_AF-A0A1Q7FHP7-F1
#
_entry.id   AF-A0A1Q7FHP7-F1
#
_cell.length_a   1.000
_cell.length_b   1.000
_cell.length_c   1.000
_cell.angle_alpha   90.00
_cell.angle_beta   90.00
_cell.angle_gamma   90.00
#
_symmetry.space_group_name_H-M   'P 1'
#
loop_
_entity.id
_entity.type
_entity.pdbx_description
1 polymer ?
#
loop_
_entity_poly.entity_id
_entity_poly.type
_entity_poly.pdbx_seq_one_letter_code
_entity_poly.pdbx_strand_id
1 'polypeptide(L)'
;MFDFLKRGRLIRRGLASRKIRRRRARSELARNLEYAPYMKALIFVVFAGGLAFLVFSGQQPEPTKNFVIALLVLATAITQLWINQPKTFSQSSRILLVFGVILAQLTVTKLLLVICSSGNYQFLKPEMGGLITPYAFAPLVLSVLLGRHHGLYAAFFVSLWSSILFGPIDAPLLVTSLISGFTAVSLTLQVRRRSKLIRAGIGVGLAIWLLSLTFGLIGPINWLFPTANDWGMIGLQSALAVGNGILTATLVGGALPILEQLFQITTDISWLEASDLNHPLLRRMTIEAPGTYHHSLVVANLAEAAAEAIGANATLCRVCSYFHDVGKLVKPEYFTENMSFERNPHDDLAPTMSVLIIIAHVKEGVDLALKYKLNQRIIDIIQEHHGTSVVRYFYQRALQQHEDARAGGKIMKLREDDIPDVREESFRYSGPKPQTKESAIVSLADTVESASRSLEKPTPQKIESLVNELIEERITDRQLDDCDLTLGELKIIAERFRFTLLMMLHSRIAYPKHGQKTPKPREDTLRPDVMAATRRPPTAPPVSAA
;
A
#
# COMPACT_ATOMS: atom_id res chain seq x y z
N MET A 1 -8.81 4.83 32.97
CA MET A 1 -9.92 5.48 33.70
C MET A 1 -9.58 6.91 34.18
N PHE A 2 -8.31 7.21 34.52
CA PHE A 2 -7.90 8.53 35.05
C PHE A 2 -7.84 9.69 34.03
N ASP A 3 -7.66 9.42 32.74
CA ASP A 3 -7.56 10.47 31.71
C ASP A 3 -8.87 11.23 31.45
N PHE A 4 -10.02 10.57 31.63
CA PHE A 4 -11.33 11.16 31.35
C PHE A 4 -11.68 12.27 32.35
N LEU A 5 -11.40 12.06 33.64
CA LEU A 5 -11.61 13.04 34.70
C LEU A 5 -10.64 14.23 34.60
N LYS A 6 -9.38 13.97 34.25
CA LYS A 6 -8.36 15.01 34.02
C LYS A 6 -8.76 15.91 32.85
N ARG A 7 -9.26 15.31 31.76
CA ARG A 7 -9.73 16.03 30.58
C ARG A 7 -11.00 16.83 30.83
N GLY A 8 -11.97 16.30 31.58
CA GLY A 8 -13.15 17.07 32.00
C GLY A 8 -12.77 18.35 32.75
N ARG A 9 -11.73 18.27 33.58
CA ARG A 9 -11.15 19.43 34.28
C ARG A 9 -10.48 20.43 33.33
N LEU A 10 -9.75 19.93 32.32
CA LEU A 10 -9.11 20.76 31.29
C LEU A 10 -10.12 21.46 30.37
N ILE A 11 -11.21 20.78 29.98
CA ILE A 11 -12.29 21.36 29.18
C ILE A 11 -12.99 22.48 29.96
N ARG A 12 -13.26 22.29 31.26
CA ARG A 12 -13.85 23.34 32.12
C ARG A 12 -12.94 24.55 32.29
N ARG A 13 -11.62 24.38 32.15
CA ARG A 13 -10.62 25.46 32.19
C ARG A 13 -10.34 26.09 30.82
N GLY A 14 -11.04 25.67 29.76
CA GLY A 14 -10.78 26.15 28.39
C GLY A 14 -9.48 25.62 27.76
N LEU A 15 -8.75 24.75 28.45
CA LEU A 15 -7.44 24.21 28.04
C LEU A 15 -7.56 22.95 27.15
N ALA A 16 -8.78 22.50 26.85
CA ALA A 16 -9.01 21.36 25.96
C ALA A 16 -10.33 21.52 25.19
N SER A 17 -10.33 21.17 23.90
CA SER A 17 -11.52 21.21 23.05
C SER A 17 -12.55 20.14 23.45
N ARG A 18 -13.84 20.50 23.36
CA ARG A 18 -14.97 19.56 23.48
C ARG A 18 -14.97 18.52 22.36
N LYS A 19 -14.45 18.84 21.16
CA LYS A 19 -14.32 17.87 20.07
C LYS A 19 -13.22 16.87 20.40
N ILE A 20 -13.57 15.59 20.48
CA ILE A 20 -12.61 14.49 20.60
C ILE A 20 -12.11 14.17 19.19
N ARG A 21 -10.82 14.37 18.92
CA ARG A 21 -10.21 13.92 17.65
C ARG A 21 -10.24 12.41 17.60
N ARG A 22 -10.48 11.86 16.41
CA ARG A 22 -10.47 10.41 16.20
C ARG A 22 -9.00 10.01 16.20
N ARG A 23 -8.53 9.40 17.30
CA ARG A 23 -7.26 8.68 17.29
C ARG A 23 -7.59 7.21 17.09
N ARG A 24 -7.02 6.58 16.06
CA ARG A 24 -6.91 5.12 16.05
C ARG A 24 -5.83 4.78 17.07
N ALA A 25 -6.21 4.63 18.32
CA ALA A 25 -5.36 3.94 19.27
C ALA A 25 -5.27 2.50 18.75
N ARG A 26 -4.18 2.15 18.03
CA ARG A 26 -3.69 0.77 18.13
C ARG A 26 -3.50 0.58 19.62
N SER A 27 -4.36 -0.20 20.27
CA SER A 27 -4.23 -0.40 21.71
C SER A 27 -2.79 -0.86 21.93
N GLU A 28 -2.08 -0.24 22.87
CA GLU A 28 -0.69 -0.62 23.14
C GLU A 28 -0.61 -2.13 23.41
N LEU A 29 -1.67 -2.70 23.99
CA LEU A 29 -1.90 -4.13 24.12
C LEU A 29 -1.86 -4.88 22.78
N ALA A 30 -2.58 -4.44 21.75
CA ALA A 30 -2.55 -5.08 20.42
C ALA A 30 -1.15 -5.00 19.79
N ARG A 31 -0.46 -3.87 19.94
CA ARG A 31 0.93 -3.74 19.47
C ARG A 31 1.88 -4.65 20.26
N ASN A 32 1.71 -4.74 21.57
CA ASN A 32 2.53 -5.59 22.43
C ASN A 32 2.31 -7.07 22.10
N LEU A 33 1.05 -7.49 21.87
CA LEU A 33 0.71 -8.84 21.43
C LEU A 33 1.29 -9.14 20.04
N GLU A 34 1.29 -8.16 19.12
CA GLU A 34 1.78 -8.33 17.76
C GLU A 34 3.27 -8.73 17.72
N TYR A 35 4.09 -8.16 18.58
CA TYR A 35 5.54 -8.41 18.61
C TYR A 35 6.00 -9.32 19.75
N ALA A 36 5.09 -9.76 20.62
CA ALA A 36 5.42 -10.59 21.77
C ALA A 36 5.94 -12.00 21.38
N PRO A 37 7.03 -12.49 22.01
CA PRO A 37 7.55 -13.83 21.74
C PRO A 37 6.59 -14.94 22.23
N TYR A 38 5.86 -14.73 23.33
CA TYR A 38 4.91 -15.71 23.86
C TYR A 38 3.73 -15.96 22.92
N MET A 39 3.29 -14.95 22.16
CA MET A 39 2.24 -15.13 21.15
C MET A 39 2.69 -16.04 20.02
N LYS A 40 3.95 -15.94 19.59
CA LYS A 40 4.51 -16.81 18.56
C LYS A 40 4.61 -18.25 19.05
N ALA A 41 5.11 -18.43 20.28
CA ALA A 41 5.16 -19.74 20.92
C ALA A 41 3.75 -20.36 21.03
N LEU A 42 2.74 -19.58 21.42
CA LEU A 42 1.36 -20.03 21.47
C LEU A 42 0.85 -20.49 20.09
N ILE A 43 1.10 -19.72 19.03
CA ILE A 43 0.70 -20.10 17.66
C ILE A 43 1.34 -21.43 17.25
N PHE A 44 2.63 -21.63 17.52
CA PHE A 44 3.31 -22.88 17.17
C PHE A 44 2.82 -24.07 18.00
N VAL A 45 2.53 -23.88 19.29
CA VAL A 45 1.94 -24.92 20.15
C VAL A 45 0.54 -25.30 19.65
N VAL A 46 -0.31 -24.32 19.32
CA VAL A 46 -1.64 -24.57 18.75
C VAL A 46 -1.53 -25.30 17.41
N PHE A 47 -0.59 -24.92 16.55
CA PHE A 47 -0.37 -25.59 15.27
C PHE A 47 0.11 -27.04 15.46
N ALA A 48 1.05 -27.28 16.38
CA ALA A 48 1.51 -28.63 16.72
C ALA A 48 0.39 -29.49 17.31
N GLY A 49 -0.47 -28.91 18.17
CA GLY A 49 -1.67 -29.57 18.68
C GLY A 49 -2.68 -29.90 17.58
N GLY A 50 -2.85 -29.00 16.61
CA GLY A 50 -3.66 -29.24 15.40
C GLY A 50 -3.10 -30.39 14.55
N LEU A 51 -1.79 -30.42 14.31
CA LEU A 51 -1.13 -31.54 13.63
C LEU A 51 -1.33 -32.85 14.38
N ALA A 52 -1.18 -32.85 15.72
CA ALA A 52 -1.43 -34.03 16.54
C ALA A 52 -2.87 -34.53 16.31
N PHE A 53 -3.86 -33.64 16.42
CA PHE A 53 -5.25 -34.00 16.18
C PHE A 53 -5.48 -34.60 14.78
N LEU A 54 -4.88 -34.02 13.73
CA LEU A 54 -5.04 -34.52 12.35
C LEU A 54 -4.33 -35.87 12.11
N VAL A 55 -3.18 -36.11 12.76
CA VAL A 55 -2.42 -37.35 12.60
C VAL A 55 -3.03 -38.49 13.42
N PHE A 56 -3.43 -38.21 14.66
CA PHE A 56 -4.03 -39.20 15.56
C PHE A 56 -5.53 -39.44 15.28
N SER A 57 -6.18 -38.61 14.47
CA SER A 57 -7.56 -38.89 14.03
C SER A 57 -7.59 -39.94 12.91
N GLY A 58 -8.31 -41.04 13.16
CA GLY A 58 -8.50 -42.16 12.24
C GLY A 58 -7.60 -43.38 12.54
N GLN A 59 -7.86 -44.51 11.86
CA GLN A 59 -7.06 -45.71 12.01
C GLN A 59 -5.81 -45.63 11.12
N GLN A 60 -4.72 -45.18 11.72
CA GLN A 60 -3.40 -45.06 11.09
C GLN A 60 -2.50 -46.19 11.59
N PRO A 61 -1.67 -46.82 10.72
CA PRO A 61 -0.80 -47.92 11.15
C PRO A 61 0.30 -47.46 12.11
N GLU A 62 0.90 -46.28 11.91
CA GLU A 62 1.99 -45.74 12.74
C GLU A 62 1.84 -44.23 13.05
N PRO A 63 0.80 -43.81 13.80
CA PRO A 63 0.49 -42.38 14.01
C PRO A 63 1.58 -41.63 14.78
N THR A 64 2.27 -42.30 15.71
CA THR A 64 3.36 -41.70 16.50
C THR A 64 4.55 -41.31 15.63
N LYS A 65 4.97 -42.19 14.71
CA LYS A 65 6.04 -41.93 13.76
C LYS A 65 5.70 -40.78 12.82
N ASN A 66 4.49 -40.78 12.24
CA ASN A 66 4.02 -39.70 11.38
C ASN A 66 3.99 -38.36 12.14
N PHE A 67 3.60 -38.36 13.42
CA PHE A 67 3.60 -37.15 14.23
C PHE A 67 5.02 -36.64 14.52
N VAL A 68 5.98 -37.52 14.82
CA VAL A 68 7.39 -37.12 14.99
C VAL A 68 7.93 -36.50 13.69
N ILE A 69 7.65 -37.10 12.54
CA ILE A 69 8.02 -36.52 11.23
C ILE A 69 7.35 -35.14 11.05
N ALA A 70 6.07 -35.00 11.39
CA ALA A 70 5.35 -33.73 11.30
C ALA A 70 5.98 -32.63 12.16
N LEU A 71 6.48 -32.97 13.36
CA LEU A 71 7.19 -32.04 14.24
C LEU A 71 8.58 -31.64 13.71
N LEU A 72 9.30 -32.56 13.08
CA LEU A 72 10.57 -32.24 12.40
C LEU A 72 10.33 -31.30 11.21
N VAL A 73 9.29 -31.55 10.42
CA VAL A 73 8.84 -30.63 9.36
C VAL A 73 8.45 -29.27 9.94
N LEU A 74 7.79 -29.22 11.10
CA LEU A 74 7.47 -27.96 11.79
C LEU A 74 8.72 -27.19 12.24
N ALA A 75 9.71 -27.87 12.82
CA ALA A 75 10.96 -27.23 13.23
C ALA A 75 11.69 -26.60 12.03
N THR A 76 11.77 -27.32 10.91
CA THR A 76 12.37 -26.79 9.67
C THR A 76 11.53 -25.65 9.06
N ALA A 77 10.20 -25.75 9.10
CA ALA A 77 9.28 -24.69 8.65
C ALA A 77 9.47 -23.39 9.43
N ILE A 78 9.57 -23.47 10.76
CA ILE A 78 9.81 -22.31 11.63
C ILE A 78 11.17 -21.68 11.32
N THR A 79 12.21 -22.51 11.21
CA THR A 79 13.58 -22.06 10.91
C THR A 79 13.65 -21.36 9.55
N GLN A 80 13.02 -21.94 8.52
CA GLN A 80 13.00 -21.39 7.18
C GLN A 80 12.26 -20.06 7.11
N LEU A 81 11.15 -19.91 7.85
CA LEU A 81 10.40 -18.66 7.93
C LEU A 81 11.18 -17.57 8.67
N TRP A 82 11.88 -17.95 9.75
CA TRP A 82 12.72 -17.05 10.53
C TRP A 82 13.90 -16.48 9.70
N ILE A 83 14.61 -17.35 8.98
CA ILE A 83 15.78 -16.97 8.18
C ILE A 83 15.39 -16.16 6.95
N ASN A 84 14.42 -16.64 6.15
CA ASN A 84 14.16 -16.05 4.83
C ASN A 84 13.10 -14.95 4.84
N GLN A 85 12.29 -14.86 5.90
CA GLN A 85 11.18 -13.90 6.00
C GLN A 85 11.14 -13.18 7.36
N PRO A 86 12.22 -12.50 7.78
CA PRO A 86 12.31 -11.89 9.12
C PRO A 86 11.23 -10.83 9.37
N LYS A 87 10.83 -10.06 8.35
CA LYS A 87 9.73 -9.09 8.43
C LYS A 87 8.37 -9.75 8.71
N THR A 88 8.19 -10.98 8.25
CA THR A 88 6.97 -11.78 8.52
C THR A 88 7.06 -12.41 9.89
N PHE A 89 8.23 -12.95 10.24
CA PHE A 89 8.48 -13.60 11.52
C PHE A 89 8.44 -12.61 12.72
N SER A 90 8.66 -11.32 12.48
CA SER A 90 8.54 -10.31 13.53
C SER A 90 7.09 -10.09 13.99
N GLN A 91 6.11 -10.29 13.10
CA GLN A 91 4.69 -10.00 13.28
C GLN A 91 3.86 -11.27 13.57
N SER A 92 3.28 -11.36 14.77
CA SER A 92 2.49 -12.52 15.19
C SER A 92 1.23 -12.72 14.35
N SER A 93 0.59 -11.63 13.87
CA SER A 93 -0.57 -11.73 12.96
C SER A 93 -0.22 -12.42 11.65
N ARG A 94 0.97 -12.14 11.09
CA ARG A 94 1.41 -12.76 9.84
C ARG A 94 1.79 -14.23 10.01
N ILE A 95 2.42 -14.59 11.15
CA ILE A 95 2.67 -15.99 11.50
C ILE A 95 1.34 -16.73 11.64
N LEU A 96 0.37 -16.15 12.35
CA LEU A 96 -0.97 -16.70 12.51
C LEU A 96 -1.66 -16.91 11.16
N LEU A 97 -1.55 -15.95 10.23
CA LEU A 97 -2.09 -16.10 8.88
C LEU A 97 -1.45 -17.29 8.14
N VAL A 98 -0.12 -17.38 8.13
CA VAL A 98 0.61 -18.44 7.41
C VAL A 98 0.25 -19.82 7.97
N PHE A 99 0.43 -20.04 9.27
CA PHE A 99 0.18 -21.34 9.89
C PHE A 99 -1.32 -21.65 10.01
N GLY A 100 -2.17 -20.65 10.22
CA GLY A 100 -3.62 -20.82 10.27
C GLY A 100 -4.20 -21.26 8.92
N VAL A 101 -3.78 -20.64 7.82
CA VAL A 101 -4.22 -21.02 6.46
C VAL A 101 -3.70 -22.40 6.07
N ILE A 102 -2.44 -22.73 6.42
CA ILE A 102 -1.89 -24.08 6.23
C ILE A 102 -2.71 -25.11 7.01
N LEU A 103 -2.96 -24.86 8.30
CA LEU A 103 -3.73 -25.79 9.14
C LEU A 103 -5.17 -25.96 8.63
N ALA A 104 -5.79 -24.88 8.15
CA ALA A 104 -7.12 -24.94 7.54
C ALA A 104 -7.12 -25.84 6.30
N GLN A 105 -6.14 -25.70 5.39
CA GLN A 105 -6.03 -26.61 4.24
C GLN A 105 -5.82 -28.06 4.69
N LEU A 106 -4.90 -28.32 5.62
CA LEU A 106 -4.64 -29.69 6.10
C LEU A 106 -5.88 -30.32 6.75
N THR A 107 -6.65 -29.52 7.50
CA THR A 107 -7.90 -29.96 8.12
C THR A 107 -8.95 -30.32 7.08
N VAL A 108 -9.13 -29.49 6.05
CA VAL A 108 -10.04 -29.77 4.94
C VAL A 108 -9.60 -31.01 4.16
N THR A 109 -8.30 -31.14 3.86
CA THR A 109 -7.75 -32.34 3.21
C THR A 109 -8.05 -33.59 4.01
N LYS A 110 -7.74 -33.60 5.32
CA LYS A 110 -8.01 -34.75 6.20
C LYS A 110 -9.51 -35.07 6.23
N LEU A 111 -10.37 -34.06 6.37
CA LEU A 111 -11.81 -34.24 6.41
C LEU A 111 -12.33 -34.87 5.12
N LEU A 112 -11.90 -34.37 3.95
CA LEU A 112 -12.30 -34.91 2.65
C LEU A 112 -11.84 -36.37 2.47
N LEU A 113 -10.59 -36.67 2.83
CA LEU A 113 -10.06 -38.04 2.76
C LEU A 113 -10.83 -38.99 3.70
N VAL A 114 -11.11 -38.56 4.94
CA VAL A 114 -11.89 -39.36 5.90
C VAL A 114 -13.31 -39.61 5.38
N ILE A 115 -14.00 -38.57 4.88
CA ILE A 115 -15.36 -38.70 4.32
C ILE A 115 -15.36 -39.68 3.14
N CYS A 116 -14.43 -39.55 2.18
CA CYS A 116 -14.32 -40.45 1.03
C CYS A 116 -13.95 -41.89 1.43
N SER A 117 -13.15 -42.07 2.49
CA SER A 117 -12.77 -43.40 2.99
C SER A 117 -13.87 -44.07 3.84
N SER A 118 -14.80 -43.30 4.41
CA SER A 118 -15.81 -43.82 5.34
C SER A 118 -16.88 -44.71 4.68
N GLY A 119 -17.04 -44.64 3.36
CA GLY A 119 -18.07 -45.39 2.62
C GLY A 119 -19.52 -44.95 2.89
N ASN A 120 -19.74 -43.96 3.75
CA ASN A 120 -21.07 -43.48 4.14
C ASN A 120 -21.83 -42.77 3.01
N TYR A 121 -21.13 -42.30 1.99
CA TYR A 121 -21.70 -41.59 0.85
C TYR A 121 -21.42 -42.36 -0.44
N GLN A 122 -22.47 -42.94 -1.03
CA GLN A 122 -22.38 -43.78 -2.22
C GLN A 122 -21.78 -43.06 -3.45
N PHE A 123 -21.82 -41.73 -3.46
CA PHE A 123 -21.26 -40.88 -4.52
C PHE A 123 -19.79 -40.49 -4.31
N LEU A 124 -19.24 -40.65 -3.11
CA LEU A 124 -17.85 -40.28 -2.78
C LEU A 124 -17.02 -41.54 -2.55
N LYS A 125 -16.47 -42.08 -3.64
CA LYS A 125 -15.54 -43.21 -3.57
C LYS A 125 -14.18 -42.77 -3.01
N PRO A 126 -13.41 -43.69 -2.38
CA PRO A 126 -12.06 -43.38 -1.88
C PRO A 126 -11.13 -42.79 -2.94
N GLU A 127 -11.22 -43.29 -4.18
CA GLU A 127 -10.45 -42.84 -5.35
C GLU A 127 -10.68 -41.34 -5.68
N MET A 128 -11.85 -40.80 -5.32
CA MET A 128 -12.21 -39.41 -5.61
C MET A 128 -11.62 -38.42 -4.60
N GLY A 129 -11.19 -38.89 -3.42
CA GLY A 129 -10.63 -38.04 -2.36
C GLY A 129 -9.41 -37.26 -2.83
N GLY A 130 -8.54 -37.90 -3.61
CA GLY A 130 -7.39 -37.26 -4.23
C GLY A 130 -7.75 -36.22 -5.29
N LEU A 131 -8.91 -36.31 -5.94
CA LEU A 131 -9.31 -35.39 -7.01
C LEU A 131 -9.93 -34.09 -6.48
N ILE A 132 -10.63 -34.18 -5.34
CA ILE A 132 -11.38 -33.07 -4.73
C ILE A 132 -10.59 -32.30 -3.67
N THR A 133 -9.41 -32.78 -3.29
CA THR A 133 -8.57 -32.15 -2.27
C THR A 133 -8.05 -30.79 -2.75
N PRO A 134 -8.22 -29.70 -1.98
CA PRO A 134 -7.87 -28.34 -2.43
C PRO A 134 -6.36 -28.06 -2.28
N TYR A 135 -5.54 -28.77 -3.06
CA TYR A 135 -4.07 -28.75 -3.00
C TYR A 135 -3.42 -27.37 -3.03
N ALA A 136 -4.03 -26.43 -3.76
CA ALA A 136 -3.48 -25.12 -4.02
C ALA A 136 -4.05 -24.01 -3.12
N PHE A 137 -4.93 -24.32 -2.15
CA PHE A 137 -5.62 -23.30 -1.37
C PHE A 137 -4.67 -22.37 -0.60
N ALA A 138 -3.85 -22.90 0.31
CA ALA A 138 -2.89 -22.14 1.09
C ALA A 138 -1.81 -21.48 0.22
N PRO A 139 -1.21 -22.16 -0.79
CA PRO A 139 -0.31 -21.51 -1.74
C PRO A 139 -0.94 -20.30 -2.44
N LEU A 140 -2.18 -20.39 -2.93
CA LEU A 140 -2.88 -19.29 -3.59
C LEU A 140 -3.15 -18.13 -2.62
N VAL A 141 -3.72 -18.41 -1.45
CA VAL A 141 -4.04 -17.40 -0.44
C VAL A 141 -2.78 -16.64 -0.02
N LEU A 142 -1.71 -17.36 0.31
CA LEU A 142 -0.49 -16.75 0.82
C LEU A 142 0.33 -16.07 -0.29
N SER A 143 0.28 -16.58 -1.52
CA SER A 143 0.87 -15.92 -2.69
C SER A 143 0.22 -14.56 -2.97
N VAL A 144 -1.12 -14.49 -2.90
CA VAL A 144 -1.86 -13.25 -3.17
C VAL A 144 -1.75 -12.25 -2.01
N LEU A 145 -1.78 -12.70 -0.75
CA LEU A 145 -1.76 -11.81 0.43
C LEU A 145 -0.34 -11.35 0.82
N LEU A 146 0.64 -12.25 0.83
CA LEU A 146 1.98 -11.99 1.35
C LEU A 146 3.07 -12.00 0.27
N GLY A 147 2.73 -12.44 -0.94
CA GLY A 147 3.63 -12.48 -2.09
C GLY A 147 4.16 -13.88 -2.40
N ARG A 148 4.85 -13.99 -3.53
CA ARG A 148 5.29 -15.27 -4.12
C ARG A 148 6.11 -16.15 -3.16
N HIS A 149 6.95 -15.56 -2.32
CA HIS A 149 7.85 -16.31 -1.44
C HIS A 149 7.08 -17.08 -0.37
N HIS A 150 6.00 -16.50 0.17
CA HIS A 150 5.10 -17.17 1.12
C HIS A 150 4.24 -18.22 0.44
N GLY A 151 3.82 -17.97 -0.80
CA GLY A 151 3.12 -18.96 -1.62
C GLY A 151 3.98 -20.22 -1.85
N LEU A 152 5.24 -20.07 -2.27
CA LEU A 152 6.17 -21.19 -2.47
C LEU A 152 6.47 -21.92 -1.16
N TYR A 153 6.69 -21.18 -0.08
CA TYR A 153 6.85 -21.73 1.26
C TYR A 153 5.65 -22.62 1.63
N ALA A 154 4.43 -22.13 1.43
CA ALA A 154 3.22 -22.89 1.71
C ALA A 154 3.08 -24.13 0.83
N ALA A 155 3.37 -24.01 -0.48
CA ALA A 155 3.32 -25.15 -1.41
C ALA A 155 4.23 -26.29 -0.96
N PHE A 156 5.45 -25.98 -0.55
CA PHE A 156 6.41 -26.95 -0.06
C PHE A 156 5.93 -27.61 1.25
N PHE A 157 5.68 -26.83 2.30
CA PHE A 157 5.40 -27.41 3.61
C PHE A 157 4.02 -28.08 3.70
N VAL A 158 2.99 -27.54 3.04
CA VAL A 158 1.68 -28.18 2.97
C VAL A 158 1.76 -29.51 2.25
N SER A 159 2.57 -29.64 1.20
CA SER A 159 2.75 -30.92 0.50
C SER A 159 3.40 -31.99 1.39
N LEU A 160 4.39 -31.61 2.21
CA LEU A 160 5.06 -32.50 3.16
C LEU A 160 4.12 -32.94 4.29
N TRP A 161 3.32 -32.03 4.83
CA TRP A 161 2.34 -32.40 5.85
C TRP A 161 1.17 -33.20 5.28
N SER A 162 0.69 -32.87 4.08
CA SER A 162 -0.43 -33.58 3.46
C SER A 162 -0.10 -35.05 3.24
N SER A 163 1.12 -35.37 2.79
CA SER A 163 1.54 -36.75 2.50
C SER A 163 1.59 -37.69 3.70
N ILE A 164 1.62 -37.15 4.92
CA ILE A 164 1.66 -37.92 6.18
C ILE A 164 0.32 -37.95 6.93
N LEU A 165 -0.73 -37.33 6.38
CA LEU A 165 -2.06 -37.30 7.00
C LEU A 165 -2.81 -38.64 6.91
N PHE A 166 -2.48 -39.47 5.93
CA PHE A 166 -3.22 -40.69 5.63
C PHE A 166 -2.30 -41.85 5.22
N GLY A 167 -2.09 -42.78 6.14
CA GLY A 167 -1.32 -44.00 5.97
C GLY A 167 0.19 -43.79 6.06
N PRO A 168 0.96 -44.67 5.38
CA PRO A 168 2.35 -44.38 5.00
C PRO A 168 2.45 -43.10 4.16
N ILE A 169 3.67 -42.62 3.92
CA ILE A 169 3.90 -41.43 3.09
C ILE A 169 3.29 -41.63 1.70
N ASP A 170 2.25 -40.86 1.40
CA ASP A 170 1.53 -40.90 0.12
C ASP A 170 2.28 -40.04 -0.92
N ALA A 171 3.05 -40.70 -1.78
CA ALA A 171 3.83 -40.05 -2.84
C ALA A 171 2.95 -39.35 -3.90
N PRO A 172 1.87 -39.97 -4.43
CA PRO A 172 0.91 -39.27 -5.30
C PRO A 172 0.35 -37.98 -4.68
N LEU A 173 -0.03 -38.01 -3.41
CA LEU A 173 -0.57 -36.84 -2.70
C LEU A 173 0.49 -35.74 -2.55
N LEU A 174 1.73 -36.12 -2.19
CA LEU A 174 2.86 -35.20 -2.08
C LEU A 174 3.12 -34.49 -3.40
N VAL A 175 3.33 -35.25 -4.49
CA VAL A 175 3.70 -34.70 -5.80
C VAL A 175 2.58 -33.85 -6.38
N THR A 176 1.33 -34.31 -6.26
CA THR A 176 0.16 -33.56 -6.72
C THR A 176 0.00 -32.26 -5.95
N SER A 177 0.15 -32.29 -4.62
CA SER A 177 0.09 -31.08 -3.79
C SER A 177 1.21 -30.09 -4.12
N LEU A 178 2.43 -30.58 -4.29
CA LEU A 178 3.60 -29.75 -4.55
C LEU A 178 3.49 -29.06 -5.92
N ILE A 179 3.27 -29.83 -6.99
CA ILE A 179 3.19 -29.27 -8.35
C ILE A 179 1.99 -28.33 -8.48
N SER A 180 0.82 -28.71 -7.96
CA SER A 180 -0.36 -27.84 -7.99
C SER A 180 -0.14 -26.54 -7.24
N GLY A 181 0.55 -26.59 -6.09
CA GLY A 181 0.92 -25.40 -5.32
C GLY A 181 1.91 -24.50 -6.06
N PHE A 182 2.93 -25.06 -6.71
CA PHE A 182 3.89 -24.31 -7.51
C PHE A 182 3.24 -23.69 -8.77
N THR A 183 2.36 -24.44 -9.43
CA THR A 183 1.56 -23.94 -10.57
C THR A 183 0.67 -22.78 -10.14
N ALA A 184 0.00 -22.90 -8.98
CA ALA A 184 -0.77 -21.80 -8.39
C ALA A 184 0.08 -20.54 -8.23
N VAL A 185 1.23 -20.65 -7.56
CA VAL A 185 2.09 -19.49 -7.29
C VAL A 185 2.61 -18.86 -8.57
N SER A 186 3.02 -19.68 -9.54
CA SER A 186 3.55 -19.20 -10.83
C SER A 186 2.49 -18.44 -11.64
N LEU A 187 1.24 -18.92 -11.61
CA LEU A 187 0.12 -18.27 -12.30
C LEU A 187 -0.44 -17.06 -11.54
N THR A 188 -0.09 -16.88 -10.26
CA THR A 188 -0.50 -15.72 -9.46
C THR A 188 0.60 -14.68 -9.20
N LEU A 189 1.73 -14.73 -9.90
CA LEU A 189 2.87 -13.83 -9.66
C LEU A 189 2.52 -12.32 -9.69
N GLN A 190 1.43 -11.92 -10.36
CA GLN A 190 0.92 -10.53 -10.40
C GLN A 190 -0.61 -10.47 -10.61
N VAL A 191 -1.38 -10.91 -9.62
CA VAL A 191 -2.86 -10.87 -9.69
C VAL A 191 -3.37 -9.48 -9.34
N ARG A 192 -3.67 -8.71 -10.39
CA ARG A 192 -4.33 -7.40 -10.31
C ARG A 192 -5.85 -7.47 -10.53
N ARG A 193 -6.39 -8.61 -10.96
CA ARG A 193 -7.81 -8.77 -11.30
C ARG A 193 -8.32 -10.13 -10.85
N ARG A 194 -9.57 -10.21 -10.37
CA ARG A 194 -10.23 -11.46 -9.98
C ARG A 194 -10.27 -12.50 -11.11
N SER A 195 -10.36 -12.06 -12.37
CA SER A 195 -10.31 -12.96 -13.53
C SER A 195 -8.97 -13.69 -13.68
N LYS A 196 -7.85 -13.09 -13.29
CA LYS A 196 -6.55 -13.79 -13.28
C LYS A 196 -6.50 -14.89 -12.22
N LEU A 197 -7.16 -14.69 -11.07
CA LEU A 197 -7.26 -15.72 -10.03
C LEU A 197 -8.03 -16.95 -10.54
N ILE A 198 -9.14 -16.75 -11.26
CA ILE A 198 -9.89 -17.86 -11.88
C ILE A 198 -9.06 -18.59 -12.94
N ARG A 199 -8.29 -17.86 -13.78
CA ARG A 199 -7.35 -18.47 -14.74
C ARG A 199 -6.28 -19.30 -14.05
N ALA A 200 -5.75 -18.85 -12.91
CA ALA A 200 -4.83 -19.65 -12.10
C ALA A 200 -5.51 -20.92 -11.58
N GLY A 201 -6.77 -20.84 -11.15
CA GLY A 201 -7.58 -22.00 -10.78
C GLY A 201 -7.73 -23.03 -11.90
N ILE A 202 -7.98 -22.60 -13.14
CA ILE A 202 -8.02 -23.50 -14.30
C ILE A 202 -6.66 -24.19 -14.50
N GLY A 203 -5.56 -23.44 -14.44
CA GLY A 203 -4.21 -24.01 -14.59
C GLY A 203 -3.85 -25.00 -13.49
N VAL A 204 -4.26 -24.74 -12.25
CA VAL A 204 -4.16 -25.70 -11.13
C VAL A 204 -4.99 -26.94 -11.41
N GLY A 205 -6.24 -26.79 -11.86
CA GLY A 205 -7.11 -27.91 -12.20
C GLY A 205 -6.55 -28.80 -13.31
N LEU A 206 -5.92 -28.21 -14.33
CA LEU A 206 -5.22 -28.94 -15.38
C LEU A 206 -3.99 -29.69 -14.85
N ALA A 207 -3.23 -29.10 -13.92
CA ALA A 207 -2.10 -29.78 -13.28
C ALA A 207 -2.57 -30.97 -12.45
N ILE A 208 -3.63 -30.81 -11.65
CA ILE A 208 -4.25 -31.90 -10.89
C ILE A 208 -4.72 -32.99 -11.83
N TRP A 209 -5.41 -32.63 -12.93
CA TRP A 209 -5.90 -33.58 -13.93
C TRP A 209 -4.77 -34.41 -14.55
N LEU A 210 -3.70 -33.77 -15.02
CA LEU A 210 -2.56 -34.45 -15.64
C LEU A 210 -1.84 -35.39 -14.66
N LEU A 211 -1.64 -34.94 -13.43
CA LEU A 211 -1.00 -35.76 -12.39
C LEU A 211 -1.90 -36.92 -11.96
N SER A 212 -3.21 -36.69 -11.87
CA SER A 212 -4.18 -37.73 -11.53
C SER A 212 -4.26 -38.80 -12.62
N LEU A 213 -4.12 -38.43 -13.90
CA LEU A 213 -3.95 -39.40 -14.99
C LEU A 213 -2.66 -40.20 -14.83
N THR A 214 -1.54 -39.52 -14.54
CA THR A 214 -0.21 -40.14 -14.43
C THR A 214 -0.14 -41.15 -13.28
N PHE A 215 -0.78 -40.85 -12.15
CA PHE A 215 -0.86 -41.73 -11.00
C PHE A 215 -2.01 -42.75 -11.07
N GLY A 216 -2.80 -42.77 -12.16
CA GLY A 216 -3.89 -43.74 -12.33
C GLY A 216 -5.10 -43.51 -11.42
N LEU A 217 -5.28 -42.29 -10.89
CA LEU A 217 -6.42 -41.89 -10.06
C LEU A 217 -7.69 -41.62 -10.88
N ILE A 218 -7.51 -41.34 -12.18
CA ILE A 218 -8.58 -41.28 -13.16
C ILE A 218 -8.59 -42.63 -13.86
N GLY A 219 -9.78 -43.24 -13.95
CA GLY A 219 -10.03 -44.68 -14.09
C GLY A 219 -9.15 -45.42 -15.11
N PRO A 220 -9.05 -46.75 -15.02
CA PRO A 220 -8.14 -47.54 -15.84
C PRO A 220 -8.39 -47.31 -17.32
N ILE A 221 -7.45 -46.63 -17.99
CA ILE A 221 -7.54 -46.33 -19.41
C ILE A 221 -6.94 -47.51 -20.17
N ASN A 222 -7.80 -48.39 -20.68
CA ASN A 222 -7.38 -49.43 -21.60
C ASN A 222 -7.24 -48.85 -23.01
N TRP A 223 -6.00 -48.62 -23.42
CA TRP A 223 -5.68 -48.13 -24.76
C TRP A 223 -5.96 -49.17 -25.86
N LEU A 224 -5.84 -50.46 -25.54
CA LEU A 224 -6.03 -51.57 -26.47
C LEU A 224 -7.51 -51.91 -26.70
N PHE A 225 -8.37 -51.69 -25.71
CA PHE A 225 -9.81 -51.93 -25.81
C PHE A 225 -10.59 -50.69 -25.35
N PRO A 226 -10.67 -49.62 -26.17
CA PRO A 226 -11.32 -48.37 -25.78
C PRO A 226 -12.80 -48.50 -25.44
N THR A 227 -13.48 -49.52 -25.94
CA THR A 227 -14.90 -49.83 -25.64
C THR A 227 -15.11 -50.42 -24.25
N ALA A 228 -14.05 -50.89 -23.59
CA ALA A 228 -14.09 -51.40 -22.22
C ALA A 228 -13.95 -50.29 -21.16
N ASN A 229 -13.66 -49.06 -21.58
CA ASN A 229 -13.49 -47.93 -20.66
C ASN A 229 -14.85 -47.33 -20.27
N ASP A 230 -15.02 -47.03 -18.98
CA ASP A 230 -16.15 -46.23 -18.50
C ASP A 230 -15.89 -44.75 -18.77
N TRP A 231 -16.21 -44.30 -19.98
CA TRP A 231 -16.06 -42.91 -20.42
C TRP A 231 -16.87 -41.92 -19.57
N GLY A 232 -17.98 -42.37 -18.96
CA GLY A 232 -18.78 -41.55 -18.06
C GLY A 232 -18.05 -41.24 -16.76
N MET A 233 -17.47 -42.28 -16.13
CA MET A 233 -16.65 -42.13 -14.92
C MET A 233 -15.38 -41.32 -15.18
N ILE A 234 -14.67 -41.58 -16.28
CA ILE A 234 -13.46 -40.84 -16.65
C ILE A 234 -13.78 -39.36 -16.87
N GLY A 235 -14.90 -39.07 -17.54
CA GLY A 235 -15.41 -37.71 -17.73
C GLY A 235 -15.71 -37.00 -16.41
N LEU A 236 -16.39 -37.68 -15.48
CA LEU A 236 -16.71 -37.14 -14.16
C LEU A 236 -15.43 -36.88 -13.33
N GLN A 237 -14.51 -37.84 -13.25
CA GLN A 237 -13.25 -37.69 -12.53
C GLN A 237 -12.39 -36.57 -13.11
N SER A 238 -12.37 -36.43 -14.44
CA SER A 238 -11.70 -35.34 -15.13
C SER A 238 -12.34 -33.99 -14.81
N ALA A 239 -13.66 -33.92 -14.83
CA ALA A 239 -14.42 -32.72 -14.46
C ALA A 239 -14.19 -32.34 -12.99
N LEU A 240 -14.08 -33.31 -12.08
CA LEU A 240 -13.75 -33.06 -10.68
C LEU A 240 -12.33 -32.52 -10.50
N ALA A 241 -11.34 -33.07 -11.19
CA ALA A 241 -9.96 -32.59 -11.12
C ALA A 241 -9.84 -31.13 -11.59
N VAL A 242 -10.40 -30.80 -12.76
CA VAL A 242 -10.37 -29.43 -13.30
C VAL A 242 -11.26 -28.50 -12.47
N GLY A 243 -12.46 -28.97 -12.10
CA GLY A 243 -13.43 -28.25 -11.29
C GLY A 243 -12.90 -27.91 -9.90
N ASN A 244 -12.08 -28.78 -9.30
CA ASN A 244 -11.43 -28.54 -8.02
C ASN A 244 -10.51 -27.31 -8.07
N GLY A 245 -9.73 -27.14 -9.14
CA GLY A 245 -8.91 -25.94 -9.32
C GLY A 245 -9.73 -24.65 -9.40
N ILE A 246 -10.83 -24.66 -10.17
CA ILE A 246 -11.76 -23.52 -10.31
C ILE A 246 -12.47 -23.23 -8.98
N LEU A 247 -12.96 -24.27 -8.30
CA LEU A 247 -13.62 -24.16 -7.00
C LEU A 247 -12.65 -23.59 -5.96
N THR A 248 -11.42 -24.10 -5.91
CA THR A 248 -10.37 -23.58 -5.01
C THR A 248 -10.13 -22.09 -5.27
N ALA A 249 -9.94 -21.66 -6.53
CA ALA A 249 -9.74 -20.25 -6.85
C ALA A 249 -10.96 -19.37 -6.48
N THR A 250 -12.17 -19.91 -6.61
CA THR A 250 -13.41 -19.23 -6.22
C THR A 250 -13.49 -19.05 -4.69
N LEU A 251 -13.18 -20.11 -3.94
CA LEU A 251 -13.12 -20.07 -2.47
C LEU A 251 -12.06 -19.09 -1.98
N VAL A 252 -10.87 -19.07 -2.61
CA VAL A 252 -9.83 -18.08 -2.33
C VAL A 252 -10.35 -16.67 -2.60
N GLY A 253 -10.99 -16.43 -3.74
CA GLY A 253 -11.56 -15.13 -4.08
C GLY A 253 -12.59 -14.62 -3.07
N GLY A 254 -13.38 -15.52 -2.47
CA GLY A 254 -14.31 -15.20 -1.39
C GLY A 254 -13.65 -15.03 -0.01
N ALA A 255 -12.57 -15.77 0.27
CA ALA A 255 -11.84 -15.70 1.53
C ALA A 255 -10.95 -14.46 1.63
N LEU A 256 -10.42 -13.95 0.50
CA LEU A 256 -9.48 -12.82 0.48
C LEU A 256 -10.00 -11.58 1.22
N PRO A 257 -11.21 -11.03 0.96
CA PRO A 257 -11.71 -9.86 1.69
C PRO A 257 -11.79 -10.05 3.20
N ILE A 258 -12.15 -11.26 3.65
CA ILE A 258 -12.26 -11.60 5.07
C ILE A 258 -10.87 -11.61 5.72
N LEU A 259 -9.91 -12.26 5.06
CA LEU A 259 -8.52 -12.33 5.53
C LEU A 259 -7.84 -10.96 5.50
N GLU A 260 -8.06 -10.17 4.45
CA GLU A 260 -7.57 -8.79 4.37
C GLU A 260 -8.05 -7.93 5.54
N GLN A 261 -9.34 -8.01 5.88
CA GLN A 261 -9.90 -7.29 7.00
C GLN A 261 -9.36 -7.79 8.35
N LEU A 262 -9.27 -9.12 8.53
CA LEU A 262 -8.82 -9.73 9.78
C LEU A 262 -7.34 -9.43 10.07
N PHE A 263 -6.50 -9.49 9.04
CA PHE A 263 -5.05 -9.31 9.15
C PHE A 263 -4.56 -7.90 8.77
N GLN A 264 -5.46 -6.99 8.38
CA GLN A 264 -5.15 -5.64 7.91
C GLN A 264 -4.10 -5.62 6.79
N ILE A 265 -4.22 -6.58 5.87
CA ILE A 265 -3.41 -6.70 4.65
C ILE A 265 -4.25 -6.20 3.49
N THR A 266 -3.63 -5.61 2.46
CA THR A 266 -4.34 -5.09 1.30
C THR A 266 -3.68 -5.61 0.05
N THR A 267 -4.44 -6.37 -0.75
CA THR A 267 -3.94 -6.94 -2.00
C THR A 267 -3.95 -5.90 -3.11
N ASP A 268 -3.22 -6.18 -4.19
CA ASP A 268 -3.26 -5.35 -5.40
C ASP A 268 -4.67 -5.24 -5.99
N ILE A 269 -5.51 -6.28 -5.84
CA ILE A 269 -6.92 -6.24 -6.25
C ILE A 269 -7.66 -5.16 -5.46
N SER A 270 -7.53 -5.18 -4.13
CA SER A 270 -8.19 -4.21 -3.25
C SER A 270 -7.64 -2.80 -3.42
N TRP A 271 -6.35 -2.63 -3.73
CA TRP A 271 -5.80 -1.33 -4.12
C TRP A 271 -6.37 -0.82 -5.43
N LEU A 272 -6.56 -1.69 -6.42
CA LEU A 272 -7.20 -1.30 -7.68
C LEU A 272 -8.67 -0.94 -7.49
N GLU A 273 -9.40 -1.67 -6.65
CA GLU A 273 -10.77 -1.33 -6.27
C GLU A 273 -10.82 0.02 -5.53
N ALA A 274 -9.87 0.29 -4.63
CA ALA A 274 -9.74 1.57 -3.92
C ALA A 274 -9.31 2.74 -4.81
N SER A 275 -8.94 2.47 -6.07
CA SER A 275 -8.52 3.50 -7.02
C SER A 275 -9.65 4.17 -7.78
N ASP A 276 -10.90 3.80 -7.45
CA ASP A 276 -12.10 4.48 -7.93
C ASP A 276 -12.20 5.91 -7.35
N LEU A 277 -12.10 6.90 -8.25
CA LEU A 277 -12.20 8.32 -7.92
C LEU A 277 -13.61 8.75 -7.49
N ASN A 278 -14.61 7.86 -7.58
CA ASN A 278 -15.97 8.13 -7.13
C ASN A 278 -16.15 8.09 -5.61
N HIS A 279 -15.09 7.80 -4.84
CA HIS A 279 -15.16 7.81 -3.39
C HIS A 279 -15.73 9.16 -2.87
N PRO A 280 -16.69 9.17 -1.90
CA PRO A 280 -17.36 10.39 -1.47
C PRO A 280 -16.44 11.50 -0.98
N LEU A 281 -15.31 11.14 -0.35
CA LEU A 281 -14.31 12.13 0.10
C LEU A 281 -13.56 12.78 -1.07
N LEU A 282 -13.26 12.03 -2.14
CA LEU A 282 -12.61 12.57 -3.33
C LEU A 282 -13.57 13.46 -4.11
N ARG A 283 -14.84 13.06 -4.25
CA ARG A 283 -15.89 13.90 -4.84
C ARG A 283 -16.03 15.25 -4.12
N ARG A 284 -15.97 15.25 -2.78
CA ARG A 284 -15.95 16.49 -2.01
C ARG A 284 -14.72 17.34 -2.34
N MET A 285 -13.54 16.74 -2.40
CA MET A 285 -12.32 17.47 -2.77
C MET A 285 -12.41 18.09 -4.17
N THR A 286 -12.97 17.39 -5.15
CA THR A 286 -13.17 17.93 -6.49
C THR A 286 -14.05 19.19 -6.50
N ILE A 287 -15.02 19.29 -5.60
CA ILE A 287 -15.97 20.41 -5.53
C ILE A 287 -15.47 21.53 -4.63
N GLU A 288 -14.99 21.20 -3.43
CA GLU A 288 -14.63 22.14 -2.36
C GLU A 288 -13.16 22.62 -2.47
N ALA A 289 -12.25 21.81 -3.04
CA ALA A 289 -10.82 22.10 -3.16
C ALA A 289 -10.24 21.59 -4.50
N PRO A 290 -10.70 22.13 -5.65
CA PRO A 290 -10.38 21.60 -6.98
C PRO A 290 -8.89 21.66 -7.33
N GLY A 291 -8.16 22.65 -6.82
CA GLY A 291 -6.71 22.78 -7.01
C GLY A 291 -5.94 21.66 -6.32
N THR A 292 -6.29 21.39 -5.05
CA THR A 292 -5.72 20.27 -4.29
C THR A 292 -6.06 18.93 -4.94
N TYR A 293 -7.28 18.77 -5.47
CA TYR A 293 -7.66 17.58 -6.22
C TYR A 293 -6.78 17.38 -7.45
N HIS A 294 -6.56 18.43 -8.26
CA HIS A 294 -5.69 18.35 -9.42
C HIS A 294 -4.23 18.04 -9.03
N HIS A 295 -3.70 18.72 -8.02
CA HIS A 295 -2.38 18.44 -7.44
C HIS A 295 -2.23 16.95 -7.08
N SER A 296 -3.19 16.41 -6.31
CA SER A 296 -3.19 15.01 -5.88
C SER A 296 -3.15 14.02 -7.05
N LEU A 297 -3.81 14.33 -8.18
CA LEU A 297 -3.75 13.49 -9.38
C LEU A 297 -2.36 13.52 -10.06
N VAL A 298 -1.70 14.67 -10.09
CA VAL A 298 -0.33 14.80 -10.63
C VAL A 298 0.67 14.05 -9.76
N VAL A 299 0.60 14.25 -8.44
CA VAL A 299 1.41 13.52 -7.46
C VAL A 299 1.20 12.00 -7.59
N ALA A 300 -0.04 11.56 -7.83
CA ALA A 300 -0.34 10.15 -8.06
C ALA A 300 0.38 9.58 -9.30
N ASN A 301 0.42 10.32 -10.41
CA ASN A 301 1.12 9.90 -11.63
C ASN A 301 2.64 9.84 -11.42
N LEU A 302 3.22 10.84 -10.74
CA LEU A 302 4.64 10.86 -10.39
C LEU A 302 5.01 9.67 -9.50
N ALA A 303 4.26 9.49 -8.42
CA ALA A 303 4.50 8.44 -7.43
C ALA A 303 4.31 7.03 -8.00
N GLU A 304 3.29 6.80 -8.83
CA GLU A 304 3.05 5.51 -9.49
C GLU A 304 4.23 5.14 -10.42
N ALA A 305 4.64 6.07 -11.28
CA ALA A 305 5.73 5.83 -12.25
C ALA A 305 7.08 5.58 -11.55
N ALA A 306 7.36 6.32 -10.47
CA ALA A 306 8.57 6.13 -9.69
C ALA A 306 8.57 4.79 -8.92
N ALA A 307 7.45 4.43 -8.29
CA ALA A 307 7.31 3.17 -7.57
C ALA A 307 7.42 1.95 -8.48
N GLU A 308 6.80 1.99 -9.67
CA GLU A 308 6.89 0.92 -10.66
C GLU A 308 8.35 0.69 -11.11
N ALA A 309 9.13 1.77 -11.30
CA ALA A 309 10.50 1.69 -11.77
C ALA A 309 11.48 1.03 -10.78
N ILE A 310 11.20 1.10 -9.47
CA ILE A 310 12.01 0.45 -8.44
C ILE A 310 11.40 -0.86 -7.91
N GLY A 311 10.26 -1.29 -8.45
CA GLY A 311 9.55 -2.48 -7.99
C GLY A 311 8.84 -2.33 -6.64
N ALA A 312 8.55 -1.10 -6.22
CA ALA A 312 7.68 -0.81 -5.07
C ALA A 312 6.19 -0.92 -5.45
N ASN A 313 5.27 -0.81 -4.49
CA ASN A 313 3.85 -0.95 -4.79
C ASN A 313 3.27 0.33 -5.46
N ALA A 314 3.29 0.34 -6.79
CA ALA A 314 2.83 1.46 -7.61
C ALA A 314 1.34 1.81 -7.41
N THR A 315 0.46 0.80 -7.31
CA THR A 315 -0.97 1.03 -7.11
C THR A 315 -1.26 1.63 -5.74
N LEU A 316 -0.55 1.19 -4.69
CA LEU A 316 -0.62 1.79 -3.36
C LEU A 316 -0.20 3.26 -3.40
N CYS A 317 0.95 3.58 -4.02
CA CYS A 317 1.40 4.97 -4.18
C CYS A 317 0.34 5.83 -4.87
N ARG A 318 -0.19 5.37 -6.00
CA ARG A 318 -1.24 6.08 -6.75
C ARG A 318 -2.46 6.40 -5.89
N VAL A 319 -3.00 5.38 -5.20
CA VAL A 319 -4.20 5.54 -4.38
C VAL A 319 -3.93 6.44 -3.19
N CYS A 320 -2.80 6.27 -2.49
CA CYS A 320 -2.49 7.08 -1.32
C CYS A 320 -2.28 8.55 -1.71
N SER A 321 -1.67 8.84 -2.86
CA SER A 321 -1.56 10.20 -3.39
C SER A 321 -2.92 10.87 -3.64
N TYR A 322 -3.99 10.13 -3.99
CA TYR A 322 -5.32 10.75 -4.12
C TYR A 322 -5.85 11.32 -2.80
N PHE A 323 -5.42 10.75 -1.68
CA PHE A 323 -5.95 11.09 -0.36
C PHE A 323 -4.96 11.86 0.54
N HIS A 324 -3.68 11.94 0.18
CA HIS A 324 -2.63 12.48 1.06
C HIS A 324 -2.98 13.86 1.64
N ASP A 325 -3.65 14.67 0.82
CA ASP A 325 -3.97 16.07 1.08
C ASP A 325 -5.44 16.35 1.44
N VAL A 326 -6.24 15.31 1.71
CA VAL A 326 -7.69 15.47 2.00
C VAL A 326 -7.98 16.36 3.20
N GLY A 327 -6.99 16.61 4.06
CA GLY A 327 -7.10 17.55 5.17
C GLY A 327 -7.33 18.99 4.75
N LYS A 328 -6.81 19.40 3.58
CA LYS A 328 -6.98 20.76 3.05
C LYS A 328 -8.45 21.13 2.82
N LEU A 329 -9.34 20.15 2.70
CA LEU A 329 -10.81 20.32 2.66
C LEU A 329 -11.39 21.13 3.82
N VAL A 330 -10.72 21.17 4.98
CA VAL A 330 -11.26 21.89 6.14
C VAL A 330 -11.13 23.41 5.98
N LYS A 331 -10.08 23.86 5.29
CA LYS A 331 -9.79 25.28 5.03
C LYS A 331 -9.15 25.48 3.64
N PRO A 332 -9.87 25.18 2.55
CA PRO A 332 -9.27 25.18 1.20
C PRO A 332 -8.64 26.51 0.82
N GLU A 333 -9.23 27.62 1.24
CA GLU A 333 -8.84 28.99 0.92
C GLU A 333 -7.45 29.38 1.45
N TYR A 334 -6.88 28.61 2.38
CA TYR A 334 -5.53 28.81 2.91
C TYR A 334 -4.44 28.01 2.19
N PHE A 335 -4.78 27.34 1.07
CA PHE A 335 -3.81 26.60 0.27
C PHE A 335 -3.72 27.20 -1.12
N THR A 336 -2.49 27.50 -1.56
CA THR A 336 -2.22 28.35 -2.73
C THR A 336 -2.84 27.83 -4.01
N GLU A 337 -2.95 26.51 -4.15
CA GLU A 337 -3.59 25.87 -5.30
C GLU A 337 -5.10 26.10 -5.39
N ASN A 338 -5.76 26.52 -4.30
CA ASN A 338 -7.20 26.83 -4.26
C ASN A 338 -7.49 28.32 -4.00
N MET A 339 -6.46 29.15 -3.76
CA MET A 339 -6.66 30.57 -3.49
C MET A 339 -7.24 31.30 -4.71
N SER A 340 -8.12 32.27 -4.45
CA SER A 340 -8.51 33.23 -5.48
C SER A 340 -7.35 34.21 -5.75
N PHE A 341 -7.20 34.64 -7.00
CA PHE A 341 -6.12 35.56 -7.41
C PHE A 341 -6.18 36.94 -6.75
N GLU A 342 -7.26 37.28 -6.06
CA GLU A 342 -7.53 38.64 -5.58
C GLU A 342 -6.94 38.93 -4.19
N ARG A 343 -6.80 37.92 -3.32
CA ARG A 343 -6.31 38.12 -1.94
C ARG A 343 -5.70 36.85 -1.36
N ASN A 344 -4.49 36.97 -0.80
CA ASN A 344 -3.86 35.91 -0.02
C ASN A 344 -4.23 36.04 1.47
N PRO A 345 -4.95 35.09 2.09
CA PRO A 345 -5.36 35.19 3.49
C PRO A 345 -4.20 35.09 4.49
N HIS A 346 -3.00 34.70 4.05
CA HIS A 346 -1.80 34.70 4.88
C HIS A 346 -1.12 36.05 5.01
N ASP A 347 -1.53 37.05 4.22
CA ASP A 347 -0.98 38.41 4.33
C ASP A 347 -1.42 39.07 5.65
N ASP A 348 -2.63 38.74 6.11
CA ASP A 348 -3.24 39.27 7.33
C ASP A 348 -2.87 38.46 8.60
N LEU A 349 -2.03 37.43 8.47
CA LEU A 349 -1.68 36.52 9.57
C LEU A 349 -0.20 36.62 9.94
N ALA A 350 0.07 36.46 11.25
CA ALA A 350 1.42 36.19 11.72
C ALA A 350 1.93 34.87 11.11
N PRO A 351 3.24 34.74 10.78
CA PRO A 351 3.79 33.52 10.19
C PRO A 351 3.50 32.26 11.02
N THR A 352 3.56 32.37 12.34
CA THR A 352 3.23 31.27 13.28
C THR A 352 1.77 30.81 13.14
N MET A 353 0.83 31.73 12.92
CA MET A 353 -0.58 31.39 12.71
C MET A 353 -0.81 30.71 11.36
N SER A 354 -0.15 31.19 10.30
CA SER A 354 -0.18 30.56 8.97
C SER A 354 0.34 29.12 9.02
N VAL A 355 1.45 28.90 9.72
CA VAL A 355 2.05 27.58 9.92
C VAL A 355 1.12 26.64 10.69
N LEU A 356 0.45 27.14 11.74
CA LEU A 356 -0.51 26.33 12.49
C LEU A 356 -1.68 25.85 11.60
N ILE A 357 -2.13 26.68 10.66
CA ILE A 357 -3.16 26.30 9.68
C ILE A 357 -2.60 25.26 8.72
N ILE A 358 -1.42 25.50 8.15
CA ILE A 358 -0.79 24.59 7.18
C ILE A 358 -0.54 23.23 7.83
N ILE A 359 0.16 23.16 8.97
CA ILE A 359 0.47 21.89 9.64
C ILE A 359 -0.81 21.15 10.09
N ALA A 360 -1.92 21.87 10.33
CA ALA A 360 -3.16 21.23 10.76
C ALA A 360 -3.76 20.31 9.69
N HIS A 361 -3.52 20.53 8.39
CA HIS A 361 -4.11 19.71 7.32
C HIS A 361 -3.75 18.22 7.50
N VAL A 362 -2.54 17.90 7.94
CA VAL A 362 -2.13 16.51 8.20
C VAL A 362 -3.06 15.86 9.23
N LYS A 363 -3.29 16.54 10.36
CA LYS A 363 -4.13 16.02 11.45
C LYS A 363 -5.61 15.97 11.05
N GLU A 364 -6.07 16.96 10.31
CA GLU A 364 -7.43 17.03 9.77
C GLU A 364 -7.68 15.95 8.72
N GLY A 365 -6.67 15.66 7.89
CA GLY A 365 -6.68 14.60 6.91
C GLY A 365 -6.80 13.23 7.57
N VAL A 366 -6.03 12.97 8.64
CA VAL A 366 -6.17 11.75 9.45
C VAL A 366 -7.57 11.63 10.06
N ASP A 367 -8.11 12.71 10.63
CA ASP A 367 -9.46 12.73 11.21
C ASP A 367 -10.55 12.42 10.15
N LEU A 368 -10.40 12.97 8.93
CA LEU A 368 -11.27 12.69 7.79
C LEU A 368 -11.12 11.24 7.32
N ALA A 369 -9.90 10.76 7.13
CA ALA A 369 -9.62 9.40 6.69
C ALA A 369 -10.22 8.35 7.64
N LEU A 370 -10.09 8.57 8.95
CA LEU A 370 -10.74 7.75 9.98
C LEU A 370 -12.26 7.86 9.94
N LYS A 371 -12.80 9.04 9.58
CA LYS A 371 -14.25 9.22 9.41
C LYS A 371 -14.81 8.43 8.25
N TYR A 372 -14.09 8.37 7.14
CA TYR A 372 -14.48 7.62 5.95
C TYR A 372 -13.98 6.16 5.95
N LYS A 373 -13.40 5.69 7.06
CA LYS A 373 -12.89 4.32 7.23
C LYS A 373 -11.88 3.93 6.14
N LEU A 374 -11.02 4.87 5.76
CA LEU A 374 -9.97 4.59 4.78
C LEU A 374 -8.97 3.55 5.31
N ASN A 375 -8.28 2.91 4.37
CA ASN A 375 -7.23 1.93 4.66
C ASN A 375 -6.15 2.54 5.56
N GLN A 376 -5.58 1.75 6.48
CA GLN A 376 -4.53 2.23 7.39
C GLN A 376 -3.33 2.79 6.63
N ARG A 377 -2.92 2.18 5.52
CA ARG A 377 -1.79 2.68 4.72
C ARG A 377 -2.04 4.06 4.13
N ILE A 378 -3.29 4.39 3.78
CA ILE A 378 -3.66 5.74 3.35
C ILE A 378 -3.51 6.72 4.52
N ILE A 379 -4.00 6.33 5.71
CA ILE A 379 -3.91 7.16 6.92
C ILE A 379 -2.45 7.41 7.30
N ASP A 380 -1.61 6.37 7.23
CA ASP A 380 -0.17 6.46 7.51
C ASP A 380 0.49 7.47 6.56
N ILE A 381 0.24 7.37 5.25
CA ILE A 381 0.82 8.31 4.26
C ILE A 381 0.27 9.73 4.42
N ILE A 382 -1.01 9.92 4.73
CA ILE A 382 -1.52 11.25 5.10
C ILE A 382 -0.72 11.82 6.27
N GLN A 383 -0.37 11.01 7.25
CA GLN A 383 0.40 11.47 8.41
C GLN A 383 1.89 11.71 8.10
N GLU A 384 2.47 10.90 7.20
CA GLU A 384 3.92 10.82 6.95
C GLU A 384 4.42 11.67 5.78
N HIS A 385 3.56 12.07 4.82
CA HIS A 385 4.03 12.62 3.54
C HIS A 385 4.87 13.91 3.64
N HIS A 386 4.73 14.70 4.71
CA HIS A 386 5.65 15.81 4.99
C HIS A 386 6.77 15.45 5.98
N GLY A 387 6.65 14.33 6.67
CA GLY A 387 7.59 13.91 7.70
C GLY A 387 7.71 14.95 8.81
N THR A 388 8.94 15.40 9.04
CA THR A 388 9.27 16.43 10.04
C THR A 388 9.87 17.67 9.37
N SER A 389 9.58 17.90 8.09
CA SER A 389 10.15 19.02 7.34
C SER A 389 9.71 20.37 7.91
N VAL A 390 10.50 21.40 7.64
CA VAL A 390 10.19 22.78 8.00
C VAL A 390 9.24 23.37 6.97
N VAL A 391 8.23 24.13 7.41
CA VAL A 391 7.43 25.01 6.54
C VAL A 391 8.26 26.25 6.21
N ARG A 392 9.16 26.10 5.23
CA ARG A 392 10.33 26.98 5.02
C ARG A 392 9.98 28.44 4.75
N TYR A 393 8.97 28.71 3.91
CA TYR A 393 8.56 30.09 3.59
C TYR A 393 8.18 30.90 4.84
N PHE A 394 7.31 30.34 5.69
CA PHE A 394 6.87 31.05 6.89
C PHE A 394 7.94 31.10 7.98
N TYR A 395 8.84 30.12 8.03
CA TYR A 395 10.01 30.18 8.90
C TYR A 395 10.94 31.33 8.50
N GLN A 396 11.26 31.46 7.22
CA GLN A 396 12.07 32.57 6.71
C GLN A 396 11.38 33.92 6.93
N ARG A 397 10.07 34.02 6.67
CA ARG A 397 9.30 35.23 6.96
C ARG A 397 9.31 35.59 8.45
N ALA A 398 9.28 34.59 9.34
CA ALA A 398 9.38 34.82 10.78
C ALA A 398 10.77 35.31 11.19
N LEU A 399 11.85 34.71 10.65
CA LEU A 399 13.22 35.16 10.88
C LEU A 399 13.41 36.60 10.40
N GLN A 400 12.92 36.93 9.21
CA GLN A 400 13.00 38.28 8.66
C GLN A 400 12.24 39.29 9.54
N GLN A 401 11.01 38.96 9.96
CA GLN A 401 10.24 39.81 10.89
C GLN A 401 10.95 40.00 12.23
N HIS A 402 11.64 38.98 12.72
CA HIS A 402 12.42 39.02 13.95
C HIS A 402 13.69 39.88 13.79
N GLU A 403 14.40 39.79 12.68
CA GLU A 403 15.53 40.66 12.34
C GLU A 403 15.09 42.12 12.17
N ASP A 404 14.00 42.36 11.45
CA ASP A 404 13.41 43.69 11.26
C ASP A 404 12.96 44.30 12.60
N ALA A 405 12.41 43.50 13.51
CA ALA A 405 12.05 43.95 14.86
C ALA A 405 13.28 44.32 15.69
N ARG A 406 14.39 43.56 15.59
CA ARG A 406 15.67 43.90 16.24
C ARG A 406 16.31 45.15 15.64
N ALA A 407 16.28 45.29 14.31
CA ALA A 407 16.81 46.46 13.60
C ALA A 407 15.95 47.72 13.84
N GLY A 408 14.63 47.54 13.89
CA GLY A 408 13.62 48.57 14.17
C GLY A 408 13.49 48.93 15.66
N GLY A 409 14.12 48.18 16.57
CA GLY A 409 14.16 48.44 18.02
C GLY A 409 14.81 49.77 18.43
N LYS A 410 15.46 50.49 17.51
CA LYS A 410 15.88 51.89 17.72
C LYS A 410 14.78 52.92 17.42
N ILE A 411 13.75 52.57 16.65
CA ILE A 411 12.69 53.47 16.15
C ILE A 411 11.34 53.17 16.83
N MET A 412 11.04 51.90 17.12
CA MET A 412 9.93 51.46 17.95
C MET A 412 10.49 51.00 19.30
N LYS A 413 10.05 51.58 20.42
CA LYS A 413 10.52 51.30 21.79
C LYS A 413 10.13 49.89 22.31
N LEU A 414 10.37 48.83 21.53
CA LEU A 414 10.23 47.44 21.98
C LEU A 414 11.48 47.06 22.77
N ARG A 415 11.32 46.43 23.93
CA ARG A 415 12.46 45.88 24.68
C ARG A 415 12.92 44.61 23.98
N GLU A 416 14.21 44.28 24.04
CA GLU A 416 14.72 43.02 23.47
C GLU A 416 13.96 41.79 24.02
N ASP A 417 13.49 41.86 25.26
CA ASP A 417 12.69 40.81 25.92
C ASP A 417 11.28 40.63 25.33
N ASP A 418 10.76 41.62 24.59
CA ASP A 418 9.42 41.59 23.99
C ASP A 418 9.43 40.98 22.56
N ILE A 419 10.61 40.69 22.00
CA ILE A 419 10.76 40.11 20.66
C ILE A 419 10.66 38.59 20.77
N PRO A 420 9.63 37.94 20.18
CA PRO A 420 9.45 36.50 20.30
C PRO A 420 10.58 35.73 19.60
N ASP A 421 11.22 34.83 20.33
CA ASP A 421 12.26 33.95 19.80
C ASP A 421 11.69 33.02 18.70
N VAL A 422 12.36 32.98 17.54
CA VAL A 422 11.91 32.19 16.38
C VAL A 422 12.60 30.83 16.41
N ARG A 423 11.88 29.84 16.92
CA ARG A 423 12.35 28.46 17.04
C ARG A 423 11.89 27.61 15.87
N GLU A 424 12.83 27.00 15.14
CA GLU A 424 12.58 26.16 13.98
C GLU A 424 11.59 25.02 14.26
N GLU A 425 11.61 24.45 15.47
CA GLU A 425 10.71 23.36 15.88
C GLU A 425 9.24 23.77 15.83
N SER A 426 8.95 25.07 15.96
CA SER A 426 7.58 25.61 15.84
C SER A 426 7.07 25.64 14.40
N PHE A 427 7.98 25.48 13.43
CA PHE A 427 7.72 25.50 12.00
C PHE A 427 7.84 24.11 11.36
N ARG A 428 8.16 23.07 12.15
CA ARG A 428 8.27 21.70 11.67
C ARG A 428 6.96 20.93 11.78
N TYR A 429 6.70 20.08 10.79
CA TYR A 429 5.64 19.08 10.89
C TYR A 429 5.93 18.11 12.05
N SER A 430 4.87 17.60 12.68
CA SER A 430 5.00 16.70 13.84
C SER A 430 5.44 15.27 13.50
N GLY A 431 5.49 14.91 12.21
CA GLY A 431 5.80 13.56 11.77
C GLY A 431 4.75 12.49 12.09
N PRO A 432 5.14 11.21 12.00
CA PRO A 432 6.52 10.71 11.85
C PRO A 432 7.10 10.91 10.44
N LYS A 433 8.42 10.70 10.29
CA LYS A 433 9.07 10.61 8.97
C LYS A 433 8.48 9.44 8.16
N PRO A 434 8.57 9.44 6.82
CA PRO A 434 8.22 8.30 6.00
C PRO A 434 8.78 6.98 6.53
N GLN A 435 7.90 5.99 6.76
CA GLN A 435 8.29 4.69 7.34
C GLN A 435 8.45 3.59 6.28
N THR A 436 8.04 3.85 5.04
CA THR A 436 8.15 2.90 3.92
C THR A 436 8.63 3.57 2.65
N LYS A 437 9.12 2.77 1.69
CA LYS A 437 9.51 3.25 0.36
C LYS A 437 8.38 4.01 -0.32
N GLU A 438 7.17 3.47 -0.24
CA GLU A 438 5.99 4.08 -0.85
C GLU A 438 5.63 5.43 -0.21
N SER A 439 5.69 5.53 1.12
CA SER A 439 5.46 6.80 1.83
C SER A 439 6.48 7.85 1.44
N ALA A 440 7.76 7.46 1.33
CA ALA A 440 8.84 8.34 0.90
C ALA A 440 8.69 8.76 -0.58
N ILE A 441 8.28 7.85 -1.47
CA ILE A 441 8.00 8.18 -2.88
C ILE A 441 6.87 9.21 -2.98
N VAL A 442 5.78 9.04 -2.23
CA VAL A 442 4.68 10.01 -2.21
C VAL A 442 5.15 11.36 -1.66
N SER A 443 5.94 11.36 -0.58
CA SER A 443 6.55 12.57 0.00
C SER A 443 7.42 13.35 -1.00
N LEU A 444 8.28 12.63 -1.73
CA LEU A 444 9.15 13.24 -2.74
C LEU A 444 8.34 13.71 -3.95
N ALA A 445 7.34 12.95 -4.39
CA ALA A 445 6.47 13.32 -5.51
C ALA A 445 5.66 14.59 -5.22
N ASP A 446 5.10 14.71 -4.00
CA ASP A 446 4.41 15.92 -3.53
C ASP A 446 5.35 17.14 -3.57
N THR A 447 6.54 17.01 -2.99
CA THR A 447 7.53 18.10 -2.96
C THR A 447 7.91 18.55 -4.37
N VAL A 448 8.21 17.60 -5.25
CA VAL A 448 8.62 17.85 -6.64
C VAL A 448 7.49 18.48 -7.45
N GLU A 449 6.25 18.01 -7.29
CA GLU A 449 5.08 18.58 -7.98
C GLU A 449 4.88 20.04 -7.57
N SER A 450 4.78 20.28 -6.26
CA SER A 450 4.50 21.59 -5.67
C SER A 450 5.58 22.63 -6.05
N ALA A 451 6.86 22.23 -6.03
CA ALA A 451 7.95 23.09 -6.44
C ALA A 451 7.96 23.34 -7.96
N SER A 452 7.62 22.33 -8.78
CA SER A 452 7.63 22.47 -10.24
C SER A 452 6.63 23.52 -10.76
N ARG A 453 5.55 23.79 -10.02
CA ARG A 453 4.55 24.82 -10.36
C ARG A 453 5.11 26.25 -10.37
N SER A 454 6.21 26.48 -9.65
CA SER A 454 6.90 27.78 -9.61
C SER A 454 7.84 28.01 -10.81
N LEU A 455 8.06 27.01 -11.66
CA LEU A 455 8.93 27.14 -12.83
C LEU A 455 8.23 27.95 -13.93
N GLU A 456 8.66 29.19 -14.16
CA GLU A 456 8.13 30.03 -15.27
C GLU A 456 8.32 29.39 -16.66
N LYS A 457 9.46 28.70 -16.87
CA LYS A 457 9.81 28.02 -18.12
C LYS A 457 10.45 26.67 -17.80
N PRO A 458 9.70 25.56 -17.91
CA PRO A 458 10.18 24.23 -17.54
C PRO A 458 11.08 23.65 -18.64
N THR A 459 12.37 24.00 -18.63
CA THR A 459 13.37 23.35 -19.50
C THR A 459 13.88 22.06 -18.86
N PRO A 460 14.37 21.08 -19.65
CA PRO A 460 14.95 19.84 -19.10
C PRO A 460 16.01 20.07 -18.04
N GLN A 461 16.92 21.03 -18.24
CA GLN A 461 17.97 21.35 -17.27
C GLN A 461 17.41 21.93 -15.98
N LYS A 462 16.39 22.80 -16.05
CA LYS A 462 15.76 23.38 -14.86
C LYS A 462 15.00 22.34 -14.05
N ILE A 463 14.27 21.44 -14.72
CA ILE A 463 13.58 20.32 -14.06
C ILE A 463 14.61 19.40 -13.40
N GLU A 464 15.72 19.11 -14.08
CA GLU A 464 16.79 18.29 -13.52
C GLU A 464 17.42 18.91 -12.26
N SER A 465 17.83 20.18 -12.33
CA SER A 465 18.35 20.90 -11.17
C SER A 465 17.36 20.90 -10.01
N LEU A 466 16.08 21.21 -10.28
CA LEU A 466 15.03 21.25 -9.27
C LEU A 466 14.85 19.90 -8.57
N VAL A 467 14.70 18.82 -9.33
CA VAL A 467 14.47 17.48 -8.76
C VAL A 467 15.68 17.04 -7.92
N ASN A 468 16.89 17.27 -8.40
CA ASN A 468 18.10 16.89 -7.67
C ASN A 468 18.26 17.70 -6.37
N GLU A 469 18.01 19.01 -6.41
CA GLU A 469 18.09 19.89 -5.24
C GLU A 469 17.09 19.47 -4.15
N LEU A 470 15.83 19.20 -4.52
CA LEU A 470 14.80 18.79 -3.57
C LEU A 470 15.08 17.43 -2.93
N ILE A 471 15.61 16.48 -3.71
CA ILE A 471 16.01 15.17 -3.17
C ILE A 471 17.19 15.34 -2.20
N GLU A 472 18.19 16.14 -2.56
CA GLU A 472 19.35 16.41 -1.71
C GLU A 472 18.95 17.12 -0.40
N GLU A 473 18.00 18.06 -0.47
CA GLU A 473 17.45 18.72 0.71
C GLU A 473 16.78 17.70 1.66
N ARG A 474 15.98 16.79 1.11
CA ARG A 474 15.31 15.74 1.91
C ARG A 474 16.30 14.76 2.55
N ILE A 475 17.39 14.44 1.85
CA ILE A 475 18.49 13.63 2.40
C ILE A 475 19.21 14.39 3.52
N THR A 476 19.55 15.66 3.28
CA THR A 476 20.27 16.50 4.25
C THR A 476 19.46 16.76 5.52
N ASP A 477 18.14 16.96 5.39
CA ASP A 477 17.21 17.08 6.51
C ASP A 477 16.82 15.72 7.13
N ARG A 478 17.50 14.63 6.72
CA ARG A 478 17.33 13.28 7.27
C ARG A 478 15.89 12.76 7.18
N GLN A 479 15.09 13.23 6.22
CA GLN A 479 13.67 12.86 6.12
C GLN A 479 13.48 11.40 5.70
N LEU A 480 14.51 10.77 5.12
CA LEU A 480 14.44 9.41 4.58
C LEU A 480 15.06 8.34 5.49
N ASP A 481 15.57 8.71 6.67
CA ASP A 481 16.30 7.82 7.59
C ASP A 481 15.47 6.62 8.10
N ASP A 482 14.14 6.78 8.19
CA ASP A 482 13.25 5.76 8.76
C ASP A 482 12.59 4.86 7.69
N CYS A 483 13.07 4.92 6.44
CA CYS A 483 12.56 4.10 5.34
C CYS A 483 13.67 3.33 4.62
N ASP A 484 13.32 2.17 4.03
CA ASP A 484 14.28 1.28 3.37
C ASP A 484 14.72 1.75 1.96
N LEU A 485 14.65 3.05 1.62
CA LEU A 485 15.08 3.54 0.30
C LEU A 485 16.60 3.58 0.18
N THR A 486 17.13 2.99 -0.89
CA THR A 486 18.57 3.05 -1.20
C THR A 486 18.91 4.25 -2.08
N LEU A 487 20.17 4.73 -2.03
CA LEU A 487 20.64 5.80 -2.92
C LEU A 487 20.51 5.44 -4.41
N GLY A 488 20.68 4.15 -4.75
CA GLY A 488 20.47 3.66 -6.12
C GLY A 488 19.01 3.80 -6.57
N GLU A 489 18.06 3.49 -5.68
CA GLU A 489 16.63 3.70 -5.95
C GLU A 489 16.26 5.18 -6.06
N LEU A 490 16.84 6.05 -5.23
CA LEU A 490 16.62 7.50 -5.32
C LEU A 490 17.04 8.08 -6.67
N LYS A 491 18.15 7.60 -7.25
CA LYS A 491 18.57 7.99 -8.61
C LYS A 491 17.52 7.61 -9.66
N ILE A 492 16.99 6.39 -9.58
CA ILE A 492 15.94 5.90 -10.50
C ILE A 492 14.66 6.72 -10.32
N ILE A 493 14.27 7.02 -9.08
CA ILE A 493 13.12 7.88 -8.76
C ILE A 493 13.31 9.27 -9.38
N ALA A 494 14.48 9.90 -9.20
CA ALA A 494 14.80 11.21 -9.78
C ALA A 494 14.70 11.21 -11.31
N GLU A 495 15.24 10.18 -11.98
CA GLU A 495 15.11 9.99 -13.43
C GLU A 495 13.64 9.92 -13.86
N ARG A 496 12.80 9.18 -13.11
CA ARG A 496 11.37 9.05 -13.42
C ARG A 496 10.59 10.31 -13.17
N PHE A 497 10.84 11.04 -12.08
CA PHE A 497 10.19 12.33 -11.86
C PHE A 497 10.53 13.33 -12.96
N ARG A 498 11.80 13.44 -13.35
CA ARG A 498 12.22 14.32 -14.45
C ARG A 498 11.50 14.00 -15.76
N PHE A 499 11.45 12.72 -16.12
CA PHE A 499 10.76 12.26 -17.34
C PHE A 499 9.26 12.59 -17.29
N THR A 500 8.58 12.24 -16.20
CA THR A 500 7.13 12.46 -16.06
C THR A 500 6.80 13.96 -16.04
N LEU A 501 7.54 14.78 -15.30
CA LEU A 501 7.36 16.24 -15.29
C LEU A 501 7.56 16.85 -16.68
N LEU A 502 8.60 16.44 -17.41
CA LEU A 502 8.84 16.92 -18.78
C LEU A 502 7.64 16.64 -19.68
N MET A 503 7.11 15.42 -19.62
CA MET A 503 5.94 15.03 -20.43
C MET A 503 4.67 15.80 -20.06
N MET A 504 4.51 16.16 -18.78
CA MET A 504 3.35 16.90 -18.29
C MET A 504 3.44 18.41 -18.55
N LEU A 505 4.64 18.98 -18.48
CA LEU A 505 4.89 20.42 -18.57
C LEU A 505 5.23 20.90 -19.99
N HIS A 506 5.40 19.99 -20.96
CA HIS A 506 5.55 20.39 -22.36
C HIS A 506 4.31 21.14 -22.85
N SER A 507 4.51 22.39 -23.27
CA SER A 507 3.49 23.19 -23.94
C SER A 507 3.03 22.47 -25.20
N ARG A 508 1.73 22.20 -25.33
CA ARG A 508 1.15 21.83 -26.63
C ARG A 508 1.57 22.90 -27.65
N ILE A 509 2.19 22.47 -28.75
CA ILE A 509 2.55 23.36 -29.87
C ILE A 509 1.27 24.10 -30.27
N ALA A 510 1.28 25.42 -30.11
CA ALA A 510 0.17 26.25 -30.56
C ALA A 510 0.09 26.13 -32.09
N TYR A 511 -1.03 25.61 -32.60
CA TYR A 511 -1.26 25.62 -34.04
C TYR A 511 -1.23 27.08 -34.53
N PRO A 512 -0.47 27.40 -35.59
CA PRO A 512 -0.45 28.74 -36.14
C PRO A 512 -1.89 29.12 -36.50
N LYS A 513 -2.38 30.22 -35.93
CA LYS A 513 -3.67 30.80 -36.31
C LYS A 513 -3.58 31.18 -37.79
N HIS A 514 -4.21 30.39 -38.66
CA HIS A 514 -4.38 30.80 -40.06
C HIS A 514 -5.21 32.07 -40.09
N GLY A 515 -4.64 33.13 -40.68
CA GLY A 515 -5.38 34.34 -41.01
C GLY A 515 -5.09 35.55 -40.12
N GLN A 516 -3.85 35.99 -40.02
CA GLN A 516 -3.58 37.43 -39.91
C GLN A 516 -2.68 37.83 -41.07
N LYS A 517 -3.29 38.55 -42.02
CA LYS A 517 -2.58 39.24 -43.10
C LYS A 517 -1.58 40.19 -42.45
N THR A 518 -0.30 39.97 -42.73
CA THR A 518 0.80 40.91 -42.48
C THR A 518 0.43 42.30 -42.98
N PRO A 519 0.46 43.36 -42.13
CA PRO A 519 0.40 44.72 -42.63
C PRO A 519 1.72 45.01 -43.36
N LYS A 520 1.63 45.50 -44.61
CA LYS A 520 2.78 46.02 -45.35
C LYS A 520 3.41 47.20 -44.57
N PRO A 521 4.75 47.33 -44.55
CA PRO A 521 5.39 48.49 -43.95
C PRO A 521 5.16 49.72 -44.85
N ARG A 522 4.73 50.84 -44.23
CA ARG A 522 4.80 52.18 -44.83
C ARG A 522 6.04 52.87 -44.27
N GLU A 523 6.85 53.42 -45.16
CA GLU A 523 8.06 54.19 -44.87
C GLU A 523 7.74 55.56 -44.24
N ASP A 524 8.65 55.92 -43.32
CA ASP A 524 9.02 57.19 -42.68
C ASP A 524 8.20 58.48 -42.88
N THR A 525 7.97 59.15 -41.75
CA THR A 525 8.24 60.60 -41.58
C THR A 525 8.43 60.99 -40.11
N LEU A 526 9.66 61.38 -39.80
CA LEU A 526 10.25 62.23 -38.75
C LEU A 526 9.38 63.11 -37.79
N ARG A 527 9.75 63.02 -36.48
CA ARG A 527 9.72 64.00 -35.33
C ARG A 527 8.53 63.98 -34.33
N PRO A 528 8.67 64.52 -33.08
CA PRO A 528 9.51 64.08 -31.95
C PRO A 528 8.71 63.94 -30.62
N ASP A 529 9.39 63.52 -29.54
CA ASP A 529 8.94 63.31 -28.14
C ASP A 529 7.84 64.24 -27.59
N VAL A 530 6.84 63.68 -26.89
CA VAL A 530 6.27 64.26 -25.65
C VAL A 530 5.67 63.17 -24.73
N MET A 531 6.02 63.23 -23.44
CA MET A 531 5.38 62.64 -22.25
C MET A 531 5.95 61.34 -21.66
N ALA A 532 6.87 61.60 -20.73
CA ALA A 532 7.19 60.80 -19.57
C ALA A 532 6.00 60.54 -18.63
N ALA A 533 6.25 59.59 -17.71
CA ALA A 533 5.58 59.33 -16.43
C ALA A 533 4.38 58.34 -16.42
N THR A 534 4.68 57.09 -16.04
CA THR A 534 4.21 56.47 -14.77
C THR A 534 4.73 55.03 -14.69
N ARG A 535 5.92 54.83 -14.09
CA ARG A 535 6.36 53.51 -13.65
C ARG A 535 5.60 53.16 -12.36
N ARG A 536 4.71 52.17 -12.41
CA ARG A 536 4.27 51.43 -11.21
C ARG A 536 5.41 50.48 -10.78
N PRO A 537 5.65 50.27 -9.47
CA PRO A 537 6.66 49.31 -9.04
C PRO A 537 6.18 47.87 -9.33
N PRO A 538 7.12 46.93 -9.57
CA PRO A 538 6.81 45.53 -9.79
C PRO A 538 6.23 44.91 -8.51
N THR A 539 5.02 44.37 -8.61
CA THR A 539 4.43 43.49 -7.61
C THR A 539 5.25 42.21 -7.52
N ALA A 540 5.53 41.76 -6.29
CA ALA A 540 6.28 40.55 -5.99
C ALA A 540 5.70 39.30 -6.69
N PRO A 541 6.53 38.30 -7.05
CA PRO A 541 6.07 37.09 -7.73
C PRO A 541 5.20 36.24 -6.80
N PRO A 542 4.29 35.40 -7.35
CA PRO A 542 3.47 34.50 -6.56
C PRO A 542 4.37 33.46 -5.89
N VAL A 543 4.35 33.42 -4.55
CA VAL A 543 5.18 32.51 -3.77
C VAL A 543 4.48 31.16 -3.63
N SER A 544 5.06 30.12 -4.23
CA SER A 544 4.70 28.73 -3.94
C SER A 544 5.27 28.37 -2.57
N ALA A 545 4.40 27.99 -1.63
CA ALA A 545 4.80 27.43 -0.34
C ALA A 545 5.06 25.93 -0.53
N ALA A 546 6.26 25.58 -1.00
CA ALA A 546 6.83 24.24 -0.91
C ALA A 546 7.85 24.20 0.22
#